data_AF-A0A3D4H2D8-F1
#
_entry.id   AF-A0A3D4H2D8-F1
#
_cell.length_a   1.000
_cell.length_b   1.000
_cell.length_c   1.000
_cell.angle_alpha   90.00
_cell.angle_beta   90.00
_cell.angle_gamma   90.00
#
_symmetry.space_group_name_H-M   'P 1'
#
loop_
_entity.id
_entity.type
_entity.pdbx_description
1 polymer ?
#
loop_
_entity_poly.entity_id
_entity_poly.type
_entity_poly.pdbx_seq_one_letter_code
_entity_poly.pdbx_strand_id
1 'polypeptide(L)'
;MDNADNPDSGLFAASVGFAGELNGVCYLFISDQFAYYISNRIIDTPIDKPDIDSVRDVCGELANMFAGTFKNALADMGLPSTLTIPTVIQGKRMAISTASTSLQTRYAFEVDSHSIYADLLLAEN
;
A
#
# COMPACT_ATOMS: atom_id res chain seq x y z
N MET A 1 -2.65 10.66 21.10
CA MET A 1 -1.73 9.62 21.58
C MET A 1 -1.65 8.62 20.46
N ASP A 2 -0.54 8.61 19.75
CA ASP A 2 -0.31 7.74 18.61
C ASP A 2 -0.22 6.28 19.09
N ASN A 3 -1.11 5.42 18.59
CA ASN A 3 -1.12 3.99 18.87
C ASN A 3 -0.24 3.19 17.89
N ALA A 4 0.52 3.88 17.01
CA ALA A 4 1.39 3.25 16.03
C ALA A 4 2.47 2.33 16.64
N ASP A 5 2.79 2.49 17.93
CA ASP A 5 3.76 1.66 18.67
C ASP A 5 3.12 0.52 19.48
N ASN A 6 1.83 0.23 19.33
CA ASN A 6 1.25 -0.96 19.95
C ASN A 6 1.64 -2.22 19.14
N PRO A 7 2.54 -3.10 19.64
CA PRO A 7 3.01 -4.27 18.91
C PRO A 7 1.92 -5.33 18.67
N ASP A 8 0.74 -5.17 19.28
CA ASP A 8 -0.44 -6.01 19.06
C ASP A 8 -1.42 -5.45 18.03
N SER A 9 -1.20 -4.23 17.52
CA SER A 9 -2.01 -3.63 16.45
C SER A 9 -1.75 -4.33 15.11
N GLY A 10 -2.83 -4.59 14.38
CA GLY A 10 -2.73 -5.22 13.07
C GLY A 10 -2.15 -4.26 12.02
N LEU A 11 -1.53 -4.82 10.99
CA LEU A 11 -1.01 -4.11 9.83
C LEU A 11 -1.54 -4.77 8.56
N PHE A 12 -1.91 -3.94 7.59
CA PHE A 12 -2.13 -4.34 6.21
C PHE A 12 -0.93 -3.89 5.38
N ALA A 13 -0.32 -4.82 4.64
CA ALA A 13 0.60 -4.51 3.57
C ALA A 13 -0.09 -4.82 2.24
N ALA A 14 -0.41 -3.78 1.49
CA ALA A 14 -0.94 -3.87 0.14
C ALA A 14 0.18 -3.61 -0.86
N SER A 15 0.24 -4.37 -1.95
CA SER A 15 1.34 -4.29 -2.90
C SER A 15 0.87 -4.42 -4.34
N VAL A 16 1.51 -3.67 -5.22
CA VAL A 16 1.29 -3.72 -6.67
C VAL A 16 2.65 -3.66 -7.35
N GLY A 17 2.96 -4.69 -8.13
CA GLY A 17 4.14 -4.72 -8.98
C GLY A 17 3.92 -3.90 -10.25
N PHE A 18 5.01 -3.39 -10.81
CA PHE A 18 5.02 -2.84 -12.15
C PHE A 18 6.20 -3.43 -12.94
N ALA A 19 5.96 -3.69 -14.23
CA ALA A 19 6.96 -4.29 -15.10
C ALA A 19 6.98 -3.62 -16.49
N GLY A 20 8.17 -3.45 -17.05
CA GLY A 20 8.43 -2.76 -18.31
C GLY A 20 9.93 -2.47 -18.46
N GLU A 21 10.27 -1.26 -18.93
CA GLU A 21 11.66 -0.78 -18.96
C GLU A 21 12.27 -0.64 -17.56
N LEU A 22 11.42 -0.36 -16.57
CA LEU A 22 11.73 -0.44 -15.14
C LEU A 22 10.78 -1.42 -14.48
N ASN A 23 11.35 -2.23 -13.59
CA ASN A 23 10.61 -3.22 -12.81
C ASN A 23 10.68 -2.84 -11.34
N GLY A 24 9.62 -3.14 -10.60
CA GLY A 24 9.59 -2.84 -9.18
C GLY A 24 8.26 -3.14 -8.53
N VAL A 25 8.16 -2.75 -7.25
CA VAL A 25 6.98 -2.98 -6.43
C VAL A 25 6.69 -1.74 -5.60
N CYS A 26 5.42 -1.35 -5.60
CA CYS A 26 4.88 -0.36 -4.68
C CYS A 26 4.23 -1.10 -3.50
N TYR A 27 4.58 -0.72 -2.27
CA TYR A 27 3.90 -1.17 -1.06
C TYR A 27 3.20 -0.01 -0.38
N LEU A 28 2.01 -0.26 0.17
CA LEU A 28 1.37 0.55 1.18
C LEU A 28 1.27 -0.24 2.48
N PHE A 29 1.79 0.33 3.56
CA PHE A 29 1.65 -0.18 4.91
C PHE A 29 0.65 0.69 5.66
N ILE A 30 -0.44 0.05 6.09
CA ILE A 30 -1.65 0.70 6.58
C ILE A 30 -1.97 0.03 7.92
N SER A 31 -2.02 0.80 9.02
CA SER A 31 -2.43 0.25 10.32
C SER A 31 -3.87 -0.26 10.26
N ASP A 32 -4.22 -1.25 11.09
CA ASP A 32 -5.57 -1.78 11.14
C ASP A 32 -6.61 -0.70 11.44
N GLN A 33 -6.34 0.17 12.41
CA GLN A 33 -7.19 1.29 12.79
C GLN A 33 -7.46 2.18 11.58
N PHE A 34 -6.41 2.54 10.83
CA PHE A 34 -6.59 3.39 9.66
C PHE A 34 -7.28 2.66 8.51
N ALA A 35 -6.98 1.37 8.29
CA ALA A 35 -7.65 0.56 7.27
C ALA A 35 -9.16 0.52 7.50
N TYR A 36 -9.62 0.24 8.72
CA TYR A 36 -11.05 0.27 9.04
C TYR A 36 -11.65 1.68 8.92
N TYR A 37 -10.92 2.71 9.37
CA TYR A 37 -11.35 4.10 9.26
C TYR A 37 -11.56 4.53 7.81
N ILE A 38 -10.58 4.28 6.93
CA ILE A 38 -10.65 4.71 5.54
C ILE A 38 -11.66 3.88 4.75
N SER A 39 -11.79 2.58 5.02
CA SER A 39 -12.80 1.72 4.39
C SER A 39 -14.22 2.20 4.68
N ASN A 40 -14.53 2.58 5.92
CA ASN A 40 -15.84 3.15 6.26
C ASN A 40 -16.17 4.39 5.44
N ARG A 41 -15.17 5.27 5.21
CA ARG A 41 -15.36 6.51 4.44
C ARG A 41 -15.49 6.26 2.94
N ILE A 42 -14.76 5.28 2.40
CA ILE A 42 -14.78 4.96 0.96
C ILE A 42 -16.06 4.23 0.58
N ILE A 43 -16.53 3.30 1.41
CA ILE A 43 -17.71 2.47 1.11
C ILE A 43 -19.01 3.22 1.46
N ASP A 44 -18.92 4.33 2.21
CA ASP A 44 -20.06 5.15 2.65
C ASP A 44 -21.18 4.31 3.29
N THR A 45 -20.78 3.41 4.18
CA THR A 45 -21.66 2.41 4.77
C THR A 45 -22.03 2.77 6.22
N PRO A 46 -23.31 2.64 6.62
CA PRO A 46 -23.77 2.99 7.97
C PRO A 46 -23.41 1.97 9.05
N ILE A 47 -22.52 1.00 8.76
CA ILE A 47 -22.12 -0.05 9.69
C ILE A 47 -20.89 0.43 10.46
N ASP A 48 -20.88 0.27 11.78
CA ASP A 48 -19.74 0.70 12.63
C ASP A 48 -18.40 0.05 12.24
N LYS A 49 -18.43 -1.11 11.58
CA LYS A 49 -17.23 -1.83 11.13
C LYS A 49 -17.46 -2.60 9.82
N PRO A 50 -16.73 -2.28 8.73
CA PRO A 50 -16.80 -3.02 7.47
C PRO A 50 -16.23 -4.42 7.65
N ASP A 51 -16.69 -5.36 6.82
CA ASP A 51 -16.15 -6.71 6.82
C ASP A 51 -14.69 -6.72 6.34
N ILE A 52 -13.96 -7.78 6.69
CA ILE A 52 -12.51 -7.83 6.43
C ILE A 52 -12.18 -7.88 4.93
N ASP A 53 -13.04 -8.45 4.10
CA ASP A 53 -12.78 -8.56 2.67
C ASP A 53 -12.98 -7.20 1.99
N SER A 54 -14.03 -6.46 2.37
CA SER A 54 -14.20 -5.05 1.99
C SER A 54 -13.02 -4.16 2.41
N VAL A 55 -12.46 -4.39 3.61
CA VAL A 55 -11.26 -3.65 4.05
C VAL A 55 -10.04 -3.99 3.21
N ARG A 56 -9.86 -5.28 2.87
CA ARG A 56 -8.77 -5.72 1.98
C ARG A 56 -8.92 -5.11 0.59
N ASP A 57 -10.13 -5.08 0.04
CA ASP A 57 -10.41 -4.50 -1.26
C ASP A 57 -10.04 -3.01 -1.26
N VAL A 58 -10.48 -2.25 -0.25
CA VAL A 58 -10.10 -0.84 -0.13
C VAL A 58 -8.58 -0.65 -0.03
N CYS A 59 -7.87 -1.44 0.79
CA CYS A 59 -6.41 -1.38 0.86
C CYS A 59 -5.75 -1.71 -0.49
N GLY A 60 -6.31 -2.67 -1.23
CA GLY A 60 -5.85 -3.04 -2.57
C GLY A 60 -6.06 -1.93 -3.59
N GLU A 61 -7.24 -1.30 -3.58
CA GLU A 61 -7.56 -0.17 -4.46
C GLU A 61 -6.68 1.05 -4.17
N LEU A 62 -6.41 1.35 -2.90
CA LEU A 62 -5.45 2.40 -2.52
C LEU A 62 -4.05 2.11 -3.08
N ALA A 63 -3.57 0.87 -2.96
CA ALA A 63 -2.27 0.49 -3.50
C ALA A 63 -2.24 0.56 -5.03
N ASN A 64 -3.32 0.15 -5.70
CA ASN A 64 -3.46 0.22 -7.14
C ASN A 64 -3.50 1.67 -7.64
N MET A 65 -4.20 2.58 -6.94
CA MET A 65 -4.19 4.01 -7.23
C MET A 65 -2.80 4.63 -7.05
N PHE A 66 -2.09 4.27 -5.98
CA PHE A 66 -0.72 4.72 -5.73
C PHE A 66 0.24 4.26 -6.84
N ALA A 67 0.21 2.96 -7.17
CA ALA A 67 1.03 2.40 -8.25
C ALA A 67 0.64 2.94 -9.63
N GLY A 68 -0.64 3.21 -9.88
CA GLY A 68 -1.14 3.87 -11.09
C GLY A 68 -0.58 5.27 -11.27
N THR A 69 -0.49 6.05 -10.19
CA THR A 69 0.14 7.37 -10.21
C THR A 69 1.61 7.27 -10.62
N PHE A 70 2.33 6.30 -10.06
CA PHE A 70 3.73 6.07 -10.40
C PHE A 70 3.92 5.60 -11.86
N LYS A 71 3.09 4.65 -12.33
CA LYS A 71 3.08 4.20 -13.72
C LYS A 71 2.87 5.37 -14.69
N ASN A 72 1.92 6.25 -14.42
CA ASN A 72 1.64 7.38 -15.29
C ASN A 72 2.86 8.33 -15.38
N ALA A 73 3.50 8.61 -14.24
CA ALA A 73 4.72 9.40 -14.23
C ALA A 73 5.86 8.74 -15.01
N LEU A 74 6.03 7.41 -14.91
CA LEU A 74 7.00 6.68 -15.73
C LEU A 74 6.68 6.77 -17.23
N ALA A 75 5.41 6.63 -17.60
CA ALA A 75 4.97 6.73 -18.99
C ALA A 75 5.25 8.13 -19.58
N ASP A 76 5.01 9.19 -18.81
CA ASP A 76 5.33 10.57 -19.20
C ASP A 76 6.84 10.79 -19.42
N MET A 77 7.68 10.00 -18.75
CA MET A 77 9.14 9.96 -18.96
C MET A 77 9.58 9.03 -20.09
N GLY A 78 8.65 8.39 -20.81
CA GLY A 78 8.94 7.47 -21.91
C GLY A 78 9.28 6.04 -21.46
N LEU A 79 8.92 5.66 -20.22
CA LEU A 79 9.20 4.36 -19.62
C LEU A 79 7.88 3.63 -19.31
N PRO A 80 7.13 3.15 -20.32
CA PRO A 80 5.83 2.54 -20.09
C PRO A 80 5.96 1.24 -19.27
N SER A 81 5.00 1.01 -18.38
CA SER A 81 4.92 -0.20 -17.57
C SER A 81 3.49 -0.73 -17.42
N THR A 82 3.38 -2.01 -17.08
CA THR A 82 2.12 -2.68 -16.77
C THR A 82 2.06 -3.00 -15.28
N LEU A 83 0.90 -2.79 -14.66
CA LEU A 83 0.69 -3.10 -13.24
C LEU A 83 0.20 -4.54 -13.06
N THR A 84 0.59 -5.16 -11.94
CA THR A 84 0.00 -6.42 -11.49
C THR A 84 -1.31 -6.18 -10.74
N ILE A 85 -2.03 -7.26 -10.44
CA ILE A 85 -3.17 -7.21 -9.52
C ILE A 85 -2.64 -6.90 -8.10
N PRO A 86 -3.35 -6.08 -7.29
CA PRO A 86 -2.97 -5.83 -5.91
C PRO A 86 -2.98 -7.12 -5.07
N THR A 87 -1.97 -7.28 -4.23
CA THR A 87 -1.92 -8.31 -3.19
C THR A 87 -1.95 -7.66 -1.82
N VAL A 88 -2.89 -8.08 -0.97
CA VAL A 88 -3.07 -7.53 0.38
C VAL A 88 -2.82 -8.62 1.41
N ILE A 89 -1.89 -8.37 2.31
CA ILE A 89 -1.53 -9.25 3.42
C ILE A 89 -1.85 -8.52 4.72
N GLN A 90 -2.46 -9.23 5.67
CA GLN A 90 -2.75 -8.72 6.99
C GLN A 90 -1.97 -9.51 8.04
N GLY A 91 -1.31 -8.83 8.97
CA GLY A 91 -0.57 -9.46 10.06
C GLY A 91 -0.16 -8.46 11.13
N LYS A 92 0.23 -8.95 12.31
CA LYS A 92 0.66 -8.08 13.43
C LYS A 92 2.15 -7.76 13.41
N ARG A 93 2.97 -8.66 12.84
CA ARG A 93 4.42 -8.53 12.74
C ARG A 93 4.85 -9.00 11.37
N MET A 94 5.01 -8.06 10.46
CA MET A 94 5.37 -8.33 9.08
C MET A 94 6.82 -7.95 8.83
N ALA A 95 7.57 -8.88 8.24
CA ALA A 95 8.86 -8.61 7.64
C ALA A 95 8.73 -8.93 6.15
N ILE A 96 8.95 -7.93 5.31
CA ILE A 96 8.96 -8.08 3.86
C ILE A 96 10.41 -8.02 3.41
N SER A 97 10.91 -9.12 2.86
CA SER A 97 12.23 -9.19 2.26
C SER A 97 12.07 -9.22 0.75
N THR A 98 12.66 -8.25 0.08
CA THR A 98 12.69 -8.19 -1.38
C THR A 98 14.07 -8.59 -1.90
N ALA A 99 14.11 -9.59 -2.78
CA ALA A 99 15.33 -9.96 -3.47
C ALA A 99 15.61 -8.95 -4.61
N SER A 100 16.89 -8.73 -4.93
CA SER A 100 17.31 -7.94 -6.10
C SER A 100 16.71 -6.52 -6.17
N THR A 101 16.69 -5.81 -5.04
CA THR A 101 16.25 -4.41 -4.98
C THR A 101 17.44 -3.47 -5.17
N SER A 102 17.43 -2.70 -6.26
CA SER A 102 18.47 -1.72 -6.58
C SER A 102 18.29 -0.41 -5.80
N LEU A 103 17.04 -0.03 -5.57
CA LEU A 103 16.67 1.19 -4.84
C LEU A 103 15.40 0.97 -4.05
N GLN A 104 15.39 1.40 -2.79
CA GLN A 104 14.20 1.49 -1.95
C GLN A 104 14.03 2.91 -1.46
N THR A 105 12.85 3.49 -1.67
CA THR A 105 12.47 4.78 -1.10
C THR A 105 11.19 4.63 -0.29
N ARG A 106 11.17 5.16 0.93
CA ARG A 106 9.99 5.18 1.81
C ARG A 106 9.46 6.60 1.96
N TYR A 107 8.16 6.74 1.80
CA TYR A 107 7.40 7.95 2.07
C TYR A 107 6.47 7.70 3.26
N ALA A 108 6.36 8.69 4.14
CA ALA A 108 5.43 8.67 5.26
C ALA A 108 4.39 9.76 5.06
N PHE A 109 3.13 9.41 5.28
CA PHE A 109 1.98 10.31 5.20
C PHE A 109 1.21 10.26 6.51
N GLU A 110 0.65 11.40 6.91
CA GLU A 110 -0.25 11.48 8.05
C GLU A 110 -1.65 11.90 7.55
N VAL A 111 -2.67 11.14 7.92
CA VAL A 111 -4.07 11.40 7.57
C VAL A 111 -4.91 11.26 8.83
N ASP A 112 -5.54 12.35 9.27
CA ASP A 112 -6.39 12.37 10.47
C ASP A 112 -5.73 11.69 11.69
N SER A 113 -4.46 12.00 11.97
CA SER A 113 -3.63 11.39 13.03
C SER A 113 -3.27 9.91 12.83
N HIS A 114 -3.44 9.36 11.64
CA HIS A 114 -2.98 8.03 11.27
C HIS A 114 -1.78 8.09 10.33
N SER A 115 -0.74 7.29 10.63
CA SER A 115 0.41 7.14 9.75
C SER A 115 0.17 6.09 8.67
N ILE A 116 0.56 6.41 7.44
CA ILE A 116 0.61 5.50 6.30
C ILE A 116 2.02 5.54 5.72
N TYR A 117 2.59 4.39 5.39
CA TYR A 117 3.89 4.33 4.73
C TYR A 117 3.75 3.78 3.33
N ALA A 118 4.37 4.45 2.36
CA ALA A 118 4.44 4.00 0.99
C ALA A 118 5.90 3.70 0.63
N ASP A 119 6.19 2.47 0.26
CA ASP A 119 7.52 2.10 -0.24
C ASP A 119 7.47 1.92 -1.75
N LEU A 120 8.46 2.50 -2.42
CA LEU A 120 8.76 2.27 -3.82
C LEU A 120 10.08 1.52 -3.92
N LEU A 121 10.03 0.31 -4.46
CA LEU A 121 11.19 -0.53 -4.67
C LEU A 121 11.41 -0.69 -6.17
N LEU A 122 12.63 -0.42 -6.62
CA LEU A 122 13.08 -0.73 -7.98
C LEU A 122 13.90 -2.02 -7.96
N ALA A 123 13.65 -2.90 -8.92
CA ALA A 123 14.44 -4.10 -9.11
C ALA A 123 15.79 -3.76 -9.77
N GLU A 124 16.77 -4.64 -9.60
CA GLU A 124 17.96 -4.69 -10.47
C GLU A 124 17.54 -5.21 -11.86
N ASN A 125 18.10 -4.62 -12.91
CA ASN A 125 17.92 -5.07 -14.29
C ASN A 125 18.85 -6.23 -14.64
#